data_AF-E2ACY6-F1
#
_entry.id   AF-E2ACY6-F1
#
_cell.length_a   1.000
_cell.length_b   1.000
_cell.length_c   1.000
_cell.angle_alpha   90.00
_cell.angle_beta   90.00
_cell.angle_gamma   90.00
#
_symmetry.space_group_name_H-M   'P 1'
#
loop_
_entity.id
_entity.type
_entity.pdbx_description
1 polymer ?
#
loop_
_entity_poly.entity_id
_entity_poly.type
_entity_poly.pdbx_seq_one_letter_code
_entity_poly.pdbx_strand_id
1 'polypeptide(L)'
;RGTEDYFGCLGSIDIINSTLGKALGGAIGGYTTSKKEIVSLLRQKSRPYIYSDSLSPFAIATASKAMDLIIDSTRFLDCLIINTEHFRNAMIKAGFVISGDNHPICPIILGDAKLATTFADKMIGIYLLINN
;
A
#
# COMPACT_ATOMS: atom_id res chain seq x y z
N ARG A 1 -9.15 8.18 2.21
CA ARG A 1 -9.84 7.36 3.25
C ARG A 1 -9.25 5.96 3.21
N GLY A 2 -9.10 5.29 4.36
CA GLY A 2 -8.36 4.03 4.47
C GLY A 2 -9.15 2.89 5.11
N THR A 3 -8.43 2.03 5.83
CA THR A 3 -8.97 0.83 6.50
C THR A 3 -10.12 1.14 7.46
N GLU A 4 -10.04 2.26 8.17
CA GLU A 4 -11.06 2.69 9.12
C GLU A 4 -12.40 3.08 8.47
N ASP A 5 -12.36 3.60 7.25
CA ASP A 5 -13.54 3.89 6.44
C ASP A 5 -14.15 2.58 5.91
N TYR A 6 -13.30 1.67 5.43
CA TYR A 6 -13.73 0.34 4.95
C TYR A 6 -14.46 -0.47 6.02
N PHE A 7 -13.98 -0.45 7.27
CA PHE A 7 -14.62 -1.14 8.39
C PHE A 7 -15.68 -0.30 9.13
N GLY A 8 -15.99 0.92 8.66
CA GLY A 8 -16.99 1.78 9.28
C GLY A 8 -16.65 2.25 10.70
N CYS A 9 -15.37 2.28 11.07
CA CYS A 9 -14.88 2.68 12.39
C CYS A 9 -14.24 4.08 12.41
N LEU A 10 -14.64 4.94 11.47
CA LEU A 10 -14.21 6.34 11.42
C LEU A 10 -14.37 7.02 12.79
N GLY A 11 -13.33 7.73 13.21
CA GLY A 11 -13.29 8.44 14.50
C GLY A 11 -13.08 7.56 15.73
N SER A 12 -13.08 6.23 15.59
CA SER A 12 -12.86 5.30 16.71
C SER A 12 -11.39 4.91 16.90
N ILE A 13 -10.51 5.33 15.98
CA ILE A 13 -9.08 5.01 15.99
C ILE A 13 -8.28 6.16 16.61
N ASP A 14 -7.56 5.90 17.69
CA ASP A 14 -6.76 6.93 18.37
C ASP A 14 -5.49 7.33 17.60
N ILE A 15 -4.85 6.38 16.91
CA ILE A 15 -3.60 6.60 16.16
C ILE A 15 -3.67 5.85 14.84
N ILE A 16 -3.47 6.56 13.73
CA ILE A 16 -3.30 5.97 12.41
C ILE A 16 -1.84 6.14 12.00
N ASN A 17 -1.18 5.04 11.66
CA ASN A 17 0.17 5.06 11.10
C ASN A 17 0.14 4.51 9.68
N SER A 18 0.85 5.16 8.77
CA SER A 18 0.89 4.74 7.37
C SER A 18 2.16 5.24 6.67
N THR A 19 2.32 4.83 5.42
CA THR A 19 3.48 5.13 4.56
C THR A 19 3.08 5.96 3.35
N LEU A 20 3.98 6.84 2.93
CA LEU A 20 3.90 7.57 1.67
C LEU A 20 4.46 6.75 0.48
N GLY A 21 5.18 5.66 0.76
CA GLY A 21 5.94 4.88 -0.24
C GLY A 21 5.18 3.79 -0.97
N LYS A 22 3.86 3.70 -0.78
CA LYS A 22 3.02 2.70 -1.46
C LYS A 22 2.09 3.38 -2.45
N ALA A 23 0.79 3.43 -2.12
CA ALA A 23 -0.25 3.95 -2.99
C ALA A 23 -0.08 5.43 -3.37
N LEU A 24 0.70 6.20 -2.59
CA LEU A 24 0.94 7.63 -2.82
C LEU A 24 2.13 7.89 -3.77
N GLY A 25 2.29 7.04 -4.79
CA GLY A 25 3.24 7.27 -5.89
C GLY A 25 4.70 7.00 -5.53
N GLY A 26 4.99 6.13 -4.56
CA GLY A 26 6.36 5.77 -4.20
C GLY A 26 7.15 6.90 -3.52
N ALA A 27 6.47 7.92 -2.98
CA ALA A 27 7.12 8.97 -2.19
C ALA A 27 7.80 8.39 -0.94
N ILE A 28 8.92 8.96 -0.54
CA ILE A 28 9.66 8.42 0.62
C ILE A 28 9.03 8.96 1.92
N GLY A 29 8.82 8.08 2.89
CA GLY A 29 8.45 8.45 4.26
C GLY A 29 7.21 7.75 4.81
N GLY A 30 6.81 8.18 5.99
CA GLY A 30 5.60 7.73 6.66
C GLY A 30 5.05 8.83 7.54
N TYR A 31 3.83 8.62 8.02
CA TYR A 31 3.14 9.59 8.87
C TYR A 31 2.38 8.87 9.97
N THR A 32 2.15 9.61 11.05
CA THR A 32 1.28 9.22 12.15
C THR A 32 0.28 10.35 12.38
N THR A 33 -1.01 10.06 12.30
CA THR A 33 -2.06 11.00 12.70
C THR A 33 -2.67 10.56 14.03
N SER A 34 -2.95 11.53 14.90
CA SER A 34 -3.58 11.33 16.20
C SER A 34 -4.04 12.69 16.76
N LYS A 35 -4.55 12.68 18.00
CA LYS A 35 -4.82 13.88 18.79
C LYS A 35 -3.53 14.69 18.98
N LYS A 36 -3.69 16.01 19.12
CA LYS A 36 -2.58 16.97 19.15
C LYS A 36 -1.58 16.65 20.28
N GLU A 37 -2.07 16.22 21.42
CA GLU A 37 -1.28 15.88 22.60
C GLU A 37 -0.34 14.69 22.31
N ILE A 38 -0.86 13.67 21.62
CA ILE A 38 -0.09 12.49 21.22
C ILE A 38 0.93 12.86 20.15
N VAL A 39 0.56 13.65 19.15
CA VAL A 39 1.51 14.12 18.12
C VAL A 39 2.64 14.95 18.75
N SER A 40 2.32 15.86 19.66
CA SER A 40 3.31 16.65 20.40
C SER A 40 4.25 15.77 21.23
N LEU A 41 3.72 14.76 21.93
CA LEU A 41 4.52 13.80 22.67
C LEU A 41 5.47 13.03 21.75
N LEU A 42 4.98 12.52 20.62
CA LEU A 42 5.78 11.79 19.65
C LEU A 42 6.91 12.65 19.09
N ARG A 43 6.66 13.93 18.78
CA ARG A 43 7.71 14.86 18.32
C ARG A 43 8.82 15.09 19.35
N GLN A 44 8.51 14.99 20.64
CA GLN A 44 9.47 15.20 21.73
C GLN A 44 10.17 13.92 22.21
N LYS A 45 9.59 12.73 21.96
CA LYS A 45 10.08 11.46 22.51
C LYS A 45 10.48 10.42 21.47
N SER A 46 9.98 10.53 20.24
CA SER A 46 10.27 9.55 19.18
C SER A 46 11.70 9.73 18.68
N ARG A 47 12.57 8.75 18.97
CA ARG A 47 13.96 8.75 18.50
C ARG A 47 14.06 8.88 16.97
N PRO A 48 13.26 8.15 16.16
CA PRO A 48 13.25 8.33 14.70
C PRO A 48 12.83 9.74 14.24
N TYR A 49 12.07 10.49 15.04
CA TYR A 49 11.71 11.87 14.69
C TYR A 49 12.80 12.86 15.09
N ILE A 50 13.46 12.64 16.23
CA ILE A 50 14.44 13.58 16.81
C ILE A 50 15.82 13.44 16.15
N TYR A 51 16.20 12.21 15.78
CA TYR A 51 17.55 11.88 15.32
C TYR A 51 17.59 11.52 13.83
N SER A 52 16.61 11.96 13.04
CA SER A 52 16.60 11.76 11.60
C SER A 52 16.28 13.06 10.89
N ASP A 53 16.87 13.23 9.71
CA ASP A 53 16.62 14.40 8.89
C ASP A 53 15.19 14.42 8.39
N SER A 54 14.68 15.64 8.20
CA SER A 54 13.35 15.84 7.61
C SER A 54 13.33 15.37 6.15
N LEU A 55 12.15 14.94 5.69
CA LEU A 55 11.94 14.58 4.30
C LEU A 55 12.27 15.76 3.37
N SER A 56 12.79 15.44 2.18
CA SER A 56 13.11 16.47 1.19
C SER A 56 11.84 17.21 0.73
N PRO A 57 11.94 18.51 0.38
CA PRO A 57 10.80 19.27 -0.13
C PRO A 57 10.12 18.60 -1.34
N PHE A 58 10.90 17.94 -2.20
CA PHE A 58 10.40 17.18 -3.35
C PHE A 58 9.51 15.99 -2.93
N ALA A 59 9.94 15.21 -1.93
CA ALA A 59 9.15 14.10 -1.42
C ALA A 59 7.82 14.57 -0.83
N ILE A 60 7.84 15.69 -0.09
CA ILE A 60 6.64 16.30 0.50
C ILE A 60 5.69 16.79 -0.59
N ALA A 61 6.20 17.52 -1.59
CA ALA A 61 5.38 18.04 -2.69
C ALA A 61 4.70 16.93 -3.50
N THR A 62 5.45 15.85 -3.79
CA THR A 62 4.93 14.68 -4.52
C THR A 62 3.83 13.98 -3.73
N ALA A 63 4.08 13.72 -2.43
CA ALA A 63 3.09 13.10 -1.56
C ALA A 63 1.83 13.96 -1.38
N SER A 64 1.98 15.28 -1.24
CA SER A 64 0.86 16.21 -1.15
C SER A 64 0.01 16.16 -2.42
N LYS A 65 0.64 16.23 -3.59
CA LYS A 65 -0.10 16.19 -4.85
C LYS A 65 -0.80 14.85 -5.08
N ALA A 66 -0.17 13.74 -4.70
CA ALA A 66 -0.80 12.42 -4.77
C ALA A 66 -2.03 12.33 -3.85
N MET A 67 -1.99 12.93 -2.65
CA MET A 67 -3.14 13.02 -1.76
C MET A 67 -4.27 13.86 -2.38
N ASP A 68 -3.96 15.02 -2.95
CA ASP A 68 -4.96 15.86 -3.63
C ASP A 68 -5.69 15.06 -4.72
N LEU A 69 -4.95 14.36 -5.57
CA LEU A 69 -5.52 13.56 -6.67
C LEU A 69 -6.46 12.44 -6.19
N ILE A 70 -6.16 11.82 -5.06
CA ILE A 70 -6.97 10.73 -4.49
C ILE A 70 -8.18 11.26 -3.72
N ILE A 71 -8.07 12.45 -3.14
CA ILE A 71 -9.20 13.11 -2.47
C ILE A 71 -10.21 13.62 -3.52
N ASP A 72 -9.72 14.17 -4.63
CA ASP A 72 -10.55 14.79 -5.66
C ASP A 72 -11.25 13.78 -6.59
N SER A 73 -10.77 12.53 -6.66
CA SER A 73 -11.30 11.55 -7.61
C SER A 73 -11.21 10.10 -7.12
N THR A 74 -12.28 9.34 -7.35
CA THR A 74 -12.31 7.87 -7.14
C THR A 74 -11.73 7.09 -8.32
N ARG A 75 -11.50 7.73 -9.47
CA ARG A 75 -11.13 7.07 -10.73
C ARG A 75 -9.97 6.07 -10.57
N PHE A 76 -8.95 6.43 -9.80
CA PHE A 76 -7.78 5.56 -9.58
C PHE A 76 -8.16 4.30 -8.79
N LEU A 77 -9.02 4.44 -7.78
CA LEU A 77 -9.52 3.33 -6.97
C LEU A 77 -10.45 2.44 -7.80
N ASP A 78 -11.35 3.03 -8.58
CA ASP A 78 -12.28 2.29 -9.44
C ASP A 78 -11.52 1.44 -10.47
N CYS A 79 -10.53 2.03 -11.15
CA CYS A 79 -9.65 1.29 -12.06
C CYS A 79 -8.86 0.18 -11.35
N LEU A 80 -8.38 0.43 -10.12
CA LEU A 80 -7.65 -0.57 -9.33
C LEU A 80 -8.55 -1.78 -9.03
N ILE A 81 -9.79 -1.54 -8.57
CA ILE A 81 -10.76 -2.60 -8.25
C ILE A 81 -11.05 -3.44 -9.49
N ILE A 82 -11.38 -2.81 -10.62
CA ILE A 82 -11.68 -3.50 -11.88
C ILE A 82 -10.50 -4.39 -12.33
N ASN A 83 -9.28 -3.85 -12.28
CA ASN A 83 -8.09 -4.58 -12.68
C ASN A 83 -7.78 -5.75 -11.74
N THR A 84 -7.92 -5.54 -10.42
CA THR A 84 -7.74 -6.58 -9.42
C THR A 84 -8.74 -7.73 -9.61
N GLU A 85 -10.02 -7.41 -9.80
CA GLU A 85 -11.05 -8.42 -10.05
C GLU A 85 -10.80 -9.19 -11.35
N HIS A 86 -10.45 -8.48 -12.42
CA HIS A 86 -10.12 -9.10 -13.70
C HIS A 86 -8.95 -10.09 -13.55
N PHE A 87 -7.85 -9.66 -12.93
CA PHE A 87 -6.67 -10.51 -12.71
C PHE A 87 -7.00 -11.74 -11.87
N ARG A 88 -7.70 -11.54 -10.73
CA ARG A 88 -8.11 -12.65 -9.86
C ARG A 88 -8.94 -13.68 -10.59
N ASN A 89 -9.97 -13.23 -11.31
CA ASN A 89 -10.86 -14.11 -12.05
C ASN A 89 -10.12 -14.89 -13.14
N ALA A 90 -9.20 -14.24 -13.86
CA ALA A 90 -8.40 -14.91 -14.89
C ALA A 90 -7.48 -15.99 -14.29
N MET A 91 -6.80 -15.67 -13.18
CA MET A 91 -5.87 -16.59 -12.53
C MET A 91 -6.58 -17.78 -11.87
N ILE A 92 -7.75 -17.57 -11.26
CA ILE A 92 -8.59 -18.67 -10.75
C ILE A 92 -9.05 -19.57 -11.90
N LYS A 93 -9.51 -18.99 -13.03
CA LYS A 93 -9.90 -19.77 -14.22
C LYS A 93 -8.74 -20.57 -14.82
N ALA A 94 -7.52 -20.06 -14.70
CA ALA A 94 -6.31 -20.77 -15.11
C ALA A 94 -5.87 -21.88 -14.14
N GLY A 95 -6.57 -22.06 -13.01
CA GLY A 95 -6.32 -23.12 -12.03
C GLY A 95 -5.36 -22.73 -10.91
N PHE A 96 -4.99 -21.46 -10.77
CA PHE A 96 -4.16 -21.00 -9.66
C PHE A 96 -4.98 -20.80 -8.39
N VAL A 97 -4.36 -21.10 -7.25
CA VAL A 97 -4.89 -20.75 -5.93
C VAL A 97 -4.44 -19.34 -5.58
N ILE A 98 -5.40 -18.44 -5.38
CA ILE A 98 -5.15 -17.06 -4.93
C ILE A 98 -5.62 -16.93 -3.49
N SER A 99 -4.77 -16.34 -2.64
CA SER A 99 -5.11 -16.11 -1.22
C SER A 99 -5.64 -14.70 -0.96
N GLY A 100 -6.39 -14.54 0.13
CA GLY A 100 -7.02 -13.28 0.53
C GLY A 100 -8.20 -12.90 -0.37
N ASP A 101 -9.00 -11.96 0.10
CA ASP A 101 -10.15 -11.40 -0.63
C ASP A 101 -10.26 -9.90 -0.38
N ASN A 102 -10.93 -9.19 -1.29
CA ASN A 102 -11.24 -7.77 -1.17
C ASN A 102 -10.01 -6.88 -0.90
N HIS A 103 -8.87 -7.23 -1.49
CA HIS A 103 -7.61 -6.47 -1.38
C HIS A 103 -6.86 -6.44 -2.73
N PRO A 104 -6.22 -5.32 -3.10
CA PRO A 104 -5.55 -5.18 -4.40
C PRO A 104 -4.35 -6.12 -4.63
N ILE A 105 -3.72 -6.62 -3.57
CA ILE A 105 -2.66 -7.64 -3.67
C ILE A 105 -3.29 -9.01 -3.94
N CYS A 106 -2.75 -9.74 -4.92
CA CYS A 106 -3.22 -11.05 -5.35
C CYS A 106 -2.12 -12.12 -5.20
N PRO A 107 -1.88 -12.67 -3.99
CA PRO A 107 -0.88 -13.69 -3.74
C PRO A 107 -1.25 -15.01 -4.42
N ILE A 108 -0.36 -15.52 -5.27
CA ILE A 108 -0.49 -16.83 -5.92
C ILE A 108 0.23 -17.87 -5.07
N ILE A 109 -0.48 -18.90 -4.61
CA ILE A 109 0.06 -19.90 -3.69
C ILE A 109 0.58 -21.10 -4.48
N LEU A 110 1.90 -21.26 -4.49
CA LEU A 110 2.59 -22.38 -5.15
C LEU A 110 3.03 -23.49 -4.18
N GLY A 111 3.03 -23.21 -2.87
CA GLY A 111 3.28 -24.20 -1.81
C GLY A 111 4.75 -24.61 -1.60
N ASP A 112 5.62 -24.46 -2.59
CA ASP A 112 7.05 -24.76 -2.51
C ASP A 112 7.91 -23.55 -2.90
N ALA A 113 8.93 -23.26 -2.09
CA ALA A 113 9.79 -22.09 -2.29
C ALA A 113 10.66 -22.21 -3.55
N LYS A 114 11.18 -23.40 -3.87
CA LYS A 114 12.01 -23.61 -5.07
C LYS A 114 11.16 -23.49 -6.33
N LEU A 115 9.92 -24.00 -6.29
CA LEU A 115 8.93 -23.83 -7.34
C LEU A 115 8.60 -22.34 -7.53
N ALA A 116 8.38 -21.58 -6.46
CA ALA A 116 8.10 -20.15 -6.53
C ALA A 116 9.21 -19.36 -7.22
N THR A 117 10.48 -19.61 -6.85
CA THR A 117 11.64 -19.00 -7.51
C THR A 117 11.74 -19.40 -8.98
N THR A 118 11.63 -20.69 -9.28
CA THR A 118 11.68 -21.18 -10.68
C THR A 118 10.56 -20.59 -11.52
N PHE A 119 9.37 -20.42 -10.94
CA PHE A 119 8.23 -19.80 -11.59
C PHE A 119 8.50 -18.32 -11.86
N ALA A 120 8.97 -17.57 -10.86
CA ALA A 120 9.33 -16.15 -11.02
C ALA A 120 10.39 -15.97 -12.11
N ASP A 121 11.45 -16.79 -12.14
CA ASP A 121 12.51 -16.73 -13.16
C ASP A 121 11.96 -16.94 -14.58
N LYS A 122 11.04 -17.92 -14.75
CA LYS A 122 10.38 -18.15 -16.04
C LYS A 122 9.48 -16.99 -16.46
N MET A 123 8.85 -16.33 -15.50
CA MET A 123 7.98 -15.18 -15.75
C MET A 123 8.80 -13.96 -16.18
N ILE A 124 9.98 -13.74 -15.59
CA ILE A 124 10.94 -12.73 -16.06
C ILE A 124 11.32 -12.97 -17.51
N GLY A 125 11.50 -14.24 -17.92
CA GLY A 125 11.79 -14.63 -19.30
C GLY A 125 10.72 -14.23 -20.33
N ILE A 126 9.50 -13.95 -19.89
CA ILE A 126 8.40 -13.42 -20.71
C ILE A 126 8.05 -11.96 -20.34
N TYR A 127 8.99 -11.24 -19.73
CA TYR A 127 8.89 -9.84 -19.31
C TYR A 127 7.85 -9.55 -18.22
N LEU A 128 7.48 -10.56 -17.42
CA LEU A 128 6.60 -10.40 -16.26
C LEU A 128 7.40 -10.48 -14.96
N LEU A 129 7.48 -9.36 -14.24
CA LEU A 129 8.11 -9.31 -12.93
C LEU A 129 7.09 -9.66 -11.84
N ILE A 130 7.43 -10.64 -11.01
CA ILE A 130 6.62 -11.06 -9.86
C ILE A 130 7.56 -11.18 -8.66
N ASN A 131 7.16 -10.63 -7.52
CA ASN A 131 7.93 -10.76 -6.28
C ASN A 131 7.67 -12.15 -5.68
N ASN A 132 8.74 -12.89 -5.41
CA ASN A 132 8.73 -14.18 -4.70
C ASN A 132 9.15 -14.04 -3.23
#